data_AF-A0A508A2G1-F1
#
_entry.id   AF-A0A508A2G1-F1
#
_cell.length_a   1.000
_cell.length_b   1.000
_cell.length_c   1.000
_cell.angle_alpha   90.00
_cell.angle_beta   90.00
_cell.angle_gamma   90.00
#
_symmetry.space_group_name_H-M   'P 1'
#
loop_
_entity.id
_entity.type
_entity.pdbx_description
1 polymer ?
#
loop_
_entity_poly.entity_id
_entity_poly.type
_entity_poly.pdbx_seq_one_letter_code
_entity_poly.pdbx_strand_id
1 'polypeptide(L)'
;MSIRGDLRVGETLRGTLREKSRTYTVMGRILLQRRNQANVRRIRCEQWRLLDDNGKELWLEINRDANEVVLHEPVPIRPTIDPRTLEVGQTRQLRVRGRLCTVEVEEVHCAEIDHETGAINHPNGALTTTTCAELRVVDAEGSLSRMVIDAHRLQGREVYGKTPLSSSQQYEVFGRPVYRPWWIPSVVRRFWRWFLTAISGASGSWLTHLFWFVLLFVVMVLLELIDDDGFIPSGGGSFFRNRSVYGGGGGGVGK
;
A
#
# COMPACT_ATOMS: atom_id res chain seq x y z
N MET A 1 15.38 4.75 18.70
CA MET A 1 14.32 3.71 18.83
C MET A 1 14.06 3.14 17.43
N SER A 2 14.48 1.89 17.22
CA SER A 2 14.72 1.26 15.92
C SER A 2 13.46 1.21 15.04
N ILE A 3 13.47 1.96 13.94
CA ILE A 3 12.58 1.70 12.82
C ILE A 3 13.21 0.48 12.09
N ARG A 4 12.37 -0.47 11.68
CA ARG A 4 12.80 -1.68 10.96
C ARG A 4 11.83 -1.89 9.82
N GLY A 5 12.09 -1.27 8.68
CA GLY A 5 11.89 -2.00 7.42
C GLY A 5 12.48 -3.41 7.59
N ASP A 6 11.80 -4.41 7.04
CA ASP A 6 12.26 -5.82 7.12
C ASP A 6 13.39 -6.09 6.12
N LEU A 7 14.32 -5.14 6.04
CA LEU A 7 15.42 -5.10 5.10
C LEU A 7 16.75 -5.08 5.86
N ARG A 8 17.77 -5.65 5.22
CA ARG A 8 19.14 -5.69 5.74
C ARG A 8 20.11 -5.30 4.65
N VAL A 9 21.04 -4.42 4.98
CA VAL A 9 22.14 -4.08 4.07
C VAL A 9 22.91 -5.35 3.69
N GLY A 10 23.20 -5.50 2.40
CA GLY A 10 23.84 -6.66 1.80
C GLY A 10 22.90 -7.82 1.45
N GLU A 11 21.62 -7.77 1.83
CA GLU A 11 20.68 -8.82 1.45
C GLU A 11 20.26 -8.70 -0.02
N THR A 12 19.80 -9.82 -0.56
CA THR A 12 19.28 -9.91 -1.92
C THR A 12 17.79 -10.22 -1.90
N LEU A 13 17.01 -9.39 -2.58
CA LEU A 13 15.57 -9.57 -2.82
C LEU A 13 15.37 -10.11 -4.23
N ARG A 14 14.35 -10.94 -4.43
CA ARG A 14 14.01 -11.50 -5.75
C ARG A 14 12.51 -11.42 -5.96
N GLY A 15 12.09 -10.83 -7.06
CA GLY A 15 10.69 -10.71 -7.42
C GLY A 15 10.52 -10.35 -8.88
N THR A 16 9.43 -9.69 -9.19
CA THR A 16 9.01 -9.32 -10.54
C THR A 16 8.60 -7.85 -10.55
N LEU A 17 9.19 -7.06 -11.44
CA LEU A 17 8.81 -5.68 -11.65
C LEU A 17 8.56 -5.47 -13.14
N ARG A 18 7.34 -5.06 -13.50
CA ARG A 18 6.89 -4.90 -14.91
C ARG A 18 7.11 -6.17 -15.72
N GLU A 19 6.60 -7.29 -15.20
CA GLU A 19 6.63 -8.63 -15.82
C GLU A 19 8.04 -9.22 -16.03
N LYS A 20 9.09 -8.56 -15.52
CA LYS A 20 10.45 -9.04 -15.59
C LYS A 20 10.91 -9.51 -14.21
N SER A 21 11.49 -10.71 -14.15
CA SER A 21 12.16 -11.16 -12.94
C SER A 21 13.34 -10.22 -12.64
N ARG A 22 13.44 -9.80 -11.39
CA ARG A 22 14.45 -8.87 -10.91
C ARG A 22 15.06 -9.38 -9.62
N THR A 23 16.35 -9.11 -9.50
CA THR A 23 17.10 -9.31 -8.27
C THR A 23 17.59 -7.94 -7.80
N TYR A 24 17.38 -7.62 -6.53
CA TYR A 24 17.82 -6.35 -5.94
C TYR A 24 18.78 -6.62 -4.79
N THR A 25 19.89 -5.90 -4.76
CA THR A 25 20.81 -5.89 -3.62
C THR A 25 20.53 -4.64 -2.78
N VAL A 26 20.31 -4.82 -1.49
CA VAL A 26 20.11 -3.71 -0.55
C VAL A 26 21.46 -3.10 -0.22
N MET A 27 21.71 -1.90 -0.72
CA MET A 27 23.02 -1.26 -0.62
C MET A 27 23.17 -0.43 0.65
N GLY A 28 22.10 0.23 1.08
CA GLY A 28 22.15 1.10 2.25
C GLY A 28 20.78 1.60 2.68
N ARG A 29 20.78 2.27 3.83
CA ARG A 29 19.61 2.88 4.45
C ARG A 29 19.94 4.28 4.93
N ILE A 30 18.99 5.19 4.75
CA ILE A 30 18.98 6.54 5.31
C ILE A 30 17.70 6.69 6.14
N LEU A 31 17.84 7.18 7.36
CA LEU A 31 16.71 7.59 8.18
C LEU A 31 16.54 9.10 8.06
N LEU A 32 15.42 9.52 7.47
CA LEU A 32 15.03 10.91 7.32
C LEU A 32 14.01 11.30 8.37
N GLN A 33 14.16 12.52 8.88
CA GLN A 33 13.23 13.15 9.78
C GLN A 33 12.81 14.51 9.23
N ARG A 34 11.53 14.71 8.98
CA ARG A 34 10.97 16.02 8.58
C ARG A 34 10.03 16.55 9.64
N ARG A 35 10.03 17.87 9.85
CA ARG A 35 8.98 18.52 10.65
C ARG A 35 7.77 18.73 9.76
N ASN A 36 6.59 18.34 10.24
CA ASN A 36 5.35 18.71 9.56
C ASN A 36 5.15 20.23 9.75
N GLN A 37 4.92 20.98 8.66
CA GLN A 37 4.69 22.43 8.76
C GLN A 37 3.38 22.76 9.49
N ALA A 38 2.39 21.87 9.43
CA ALA A 38 1.09 22.06 10.06
C ALA A 38 1.05 21.61 11.54
N ASN A 39 2.04 20.84 12.01
CA ASN A 39 2.00 20.27 13.35
C ASN A 39 3.42 20.02 13.89
N VAL A 40 3.66 20.17 15.19
CA VAL A 40 5.00 19.98 15.81
C VAL A 40 5.51 18.53 15.67
N ARG A 41 4.67 17.61 15.19
CA ARG A 41 5.02 16.20 14.98
C ARG A 41 6.08 16.05 13.88
N ARG A 42 7.15 15.34 14.24
CA ARG A 42 8.20 14.89 13.32
C ARG A 42 7.72 13.64 12.59
N ILE A 43 7.72 13.69 11.27
CA ILE A 43 7.47 12.53 10.39
C ILE A 43 8.82 11.86 10.15
N ARG A 44 8.86 10.54 10.29
CA ARG A 44 10.06 9.74 10.04
C ARG A 44 9.87 8.80 8.87
N CYS A 45 10.82 8.84 7.93
CA CYS A 45 10.83 7.99 6.74
C CYS A 45 12.16 7.24 6.68
N GLU A 46 12.12 5.95 6.36
CA GLU A 46 13.32 5.21 5.98
C GLU A 46 13.41 5.17 4.46
N GLN A 47 14.55 5.55 3.91
CA GLN A 47 14.86 5.38 2.51
C GLN A 47 15.94 4.32 2.35
N TRP A 48 15.68 3.34 1.48
CA TRP A 48 16.55 2.22 1.23
C TRP A 48 17.05 2.27 -0.21
N ARG A 49 18.37 2.22 -0.36
CA ARG A 49 19.03 2.20 -1.66
C ARG A 49 19.12 0.77 -2.15
N LEU A 50 18.61 0.51 -3.34
CA LEU A 50 18.59 -0.79 -3.99
C LEU A 50 19.35 -0.70 -5.32
N LEU A 51 20.17 -1.71 -5.63
CA LEU A 51 20.72 -1.91 -6.96
C LEU A 51 20.07 -3.13 -7.59
N ASP A 52 19.54 -2.99 -8.80
CA ASP A 52 19.05 -4.13 -9.55
C ASP A 52 20.20 -4.96 -10.16
N ASP A 53 19.83 -6.08 -10.78
CA ASP A 53 20.71 -7.01 -11.47
C ASP A 53 21.51 -6.40 -12.63
N ASN A 54 21.04 -5.28 -13.18
CA ASN A 54 21.70 -4.52 -14.24
C ASN A 54 22.48 -3.31 -13.70
N GLY A 55 22.64 -3.19 -12.38
CA GLY A 55 23.31 -2.06 -11.74
C GLY A 55 22.51 -0.76 -11.76
N LYS A 56 21.22 -0.81 -12.10
CA LYS A 56 20.34 0.36 -12.03
C LYS A 56 19.94 0.62 -10.58
N GLU A 57 20.08 1.88 -10.17
CA GLU A 57 19.69 2.31 -8.84
C GLU A 57 18.19 2.57 -8.74
N LEU A 58 17.62 2.10 -7.63
CA LEU A 58 16.24 2.27 -7.21
C LEU A 58 16.24 2.66 -5.75
N TRP A 59 15.21 3.38 -5.34
CA TRP A 59 15.03 3.74 -3.94
C TRP A 59 13.69 3.22 -3.44
N LEU A 60 13.65 2.78 -2.20
CA LEU A 60 12.43 2.38 -1.54
C LEU A 60 12.23 3.24 -0.31
N GLU A 61 11.14 3.98 -0.26
CA GLU A 61 10.75 4.76 0.90
C GLU A 61 9.70 4.03 1.72
N ILE A 62 9.90 3.97 3.03
CA ILE A 62 8.99 3.39 4.00
C ILE A 62 8.58 4.49 4.98
N ASN A 63 7.34 4.95 4.86
CA ASN A 63 6.74 5.91 5.78
C ASN A 63 5.89 5.16 6.81
N ARG A 64 6.38 5.08 8.04
CA ARG A 64 5.69 4.36 9.12
C ARG A 64 4.41 5.05 9.56
N ASP A 65 4.41 6.37 9.68
CA ASP A 65 3.27 7.13 10.19
C ASP A 65 2.06 6.98 9.25
N ALA A 66 2.32 6.90 7.94
CA ALA A 66 1.29 6.67 6.92
C ALA A 66 1.04 5.19 6.59
N ASN A 67 1.88 4.26 7.09
CA ASN A 67 1.92 2.86 6.66
C ASN A 67 2.11 2.68 5.14
N GLU A 68 2.90 3.56 4.53
CA GLU A 68 3.11 3.58 3.09
C GLU A 68 4.50 3.05 2.73
N VAL A 69 4.55 2.29 1.63
CA VAL A 69 5.79 1.88 0.98
C VAL A 69 5.75 2.44 -0.44
N VAL A 70 6.77 3.19 -0.81
CA VAL A 70 6.82 3.87 -2.11
C VAL A 70 8.10 3.49 -2.82
N LEU A 71 7.96 2.90 -4.00
CA LEU A 71 9.07 2.64 -4.89
C LEU A 71 9.39 3.89 -5.71
N HIS A 72 10.66 4.27 -5.71
CA HIS A 72 11.20 5.41 -6.43
C HIS A 72 12.07 4.91 -7.58
N GLU A 73 11.59 5.04 -8.81
CA GLU A 73 12.32 4.67 -10.02
C GLU A 73 12.88 5.91 -10.72
N PRO A 74 14.13 5.91 -11.22
CA PRO A 74 14.68 7.08 -11.90
C PRO A 74 13.91 7.35 -13.20
N VAL A 75 13.63 8.63 -13.43
CA VAL A 75 12.90 9.16 -14.58
C VAL A 75 13.76 10.22 -15.26
N PRO A 76 14.12 10.02 -16.55
CA PRO A 76 14.87 11.02 -17.28
C PRO A 76 13.99 12.25 -17.53
N ILE A 77 14.46 13.42 -17.07
CA ILE A 77 13.80 14.72 -17.30
C ILE A 77 14.75 15.71 -17.99
N ARG A 78 14.19 16.68 -18.71
CA ARG A 78 14.94 17.83 -19.26
C ARG A 78 14.11 19.12 -19.19
N PRO A 79 14.71 20.27 -18.80
CA PRO A 79 16.04 20.40 -18.19
C PRO A 79 16.09 19.82 -16.78
N THR A 80 17.29 19.56 -16.28
CA THR A 80 17.53 19.13 -14.90
C THR A 80 17.14 20.23 -13.91
N ILE A 81 16.48 19.87 -12.81
CA ILE A 81 15.90 20.83 -11.86
C ILE A 81 16.59 20.76 -10.51
N ASP A 82 16.98 21.91 -9.96
CA ASP A 82 17.42 21.98 -8.57
C ASP A 82 16.21 22.11 -7.63
N PRO A 83 15.98 21.16 -6.70
CA PRO A 83 14.85 21.25 -5.78
C PRO A 83 14.91 22.49 -4.87
N ARG A 84 16.09 23.08 -4.65
CA ARG A 84 16.27 24.29 -3.83
C ARG A 84 15.76 25.57 -4.52
N THR A 85 15.52 25.51 -5.83
CA THR A 85 15.05 26.64 -6.64
C THR A 85 13.56 26.59 -6.95
N LEU A 86 12.85 25.61 -6.36
CA LEU A 86 11.43 25.39 -6.59
C LEU A 86 10.61 26.04 -5.48
N GLU A 87 9.44 26.55 -5.87
CA GLU A 87 8.44 27.12 -4.98
C GLU A 87 7.12 26.36 -5.13
N VAL A 88 6.39 26.19 -4.03
CA VAL A 88 5.10 25.49 -4.03
C VAL A 88 4.09 26.23 -4.93
N GLY A 89 3.34 25.48 -5.74
CA GLY A 89 2.41 26.01 -6.74
C GLY A 89 3.08 26.47 -8.04
N GLN A 90 4.42 26.46 -8.12
CA GLN A 90 5.13 26.76 -9.36
C GLN A 90 4.80 25.70 -10.42
N THR A 91 4.43 26.17 -11.62
CA THR A 91 4.21 25.30 -12.78
C THR A 91 5.32 25.51 -13.82
N ARG A 92 5.80 24.42 -14.44
CA ARG A 92 6.81 24.43 -15.49
C ARG A 92 6.50 23.36 -16.53
N GLN A 93 6.84 23.62 -17.79
CA GLN A 93 6.83 22.59 -18.83
C GLN A 93 8.18 21.89 -18.88
N LEU A 94 8.17 20.56 -18.79
CA LEU A 94 9.36 19.72 -18.80
C LEU A 94 9.21 18.58 -19.78
N ARG A 95 10.33 18.09 -20.31
CA ARG A 95 10.34 16.81 -21.04
C ARG A 95 10.57 15.68 -20.07
N VAL A 96 9.53 14.89 -19.80
CA VAL A 96 9.56 13.71 -18.94
C VAL A 96 9.53 12.47 -19.83
N ARG A 97 10.58 11.64 -19.78
CA ARG A 97 10.73 10.48 -20.70
C ARG A 97 10.60 10.85 -22.18
N GLY A 98 11.02 12.07 -22.53
CA GLY A 98 10.95 12.61 -23.89
C GLY A 98 9.61 13.25 -24.28
N ARG A 99 8.55 13.11 -23.47
CA ARG A 99 7.25 13.73 -23.70
C ARG A 99 7.15 15.07 -22.99
N LEU A 100 6.51 16.04 -23.62
CA LEU A 100 6.25 17.34 -22.98
C LEU A 100 5.12 17.17 -21.97
N CYS A 101 5.39 17.52 -20.71
CA CYS A 101 4.44 17.44 -19.61
C CYS A 101 4.44 18.76 -18.83
N THR A 102 3.29 19.11 -18.27
CA THR A 102 3.17 20.21 -17.31
C THR A 102 3.44 19.65 -15.92
N VAL A 103 4.36 20.28 -15.20
CA VAL A 103 4.76 19.86 -13.87
C VAL A 103 4.48 20.98 -12.88
N GLU A 104 3.74 20.66 -11.84
CA GLU A 104 3.42 21.53 -10.72
C GLU A 104 4.17 21.07 -9.48
N VAL A 105 4.75 22.02 -8.74
CA VAL A 105 5.40 21.76 -7.47
C VAL A 105 4.35 21.67 -6.37
N GLU A 106 4.11 20.47 -5.85
CA GLU A 106 3.08 20.21 -4.85
C GLU A 106 3.58 20.50 -3.42
N GLU A 107 4.83 20.12 -3.11
CA GLU A 107 5.44 20.35 -1.80
C GLU A 107 6.96 20.56 -1.96
N VAL A 108 7.54 21.48 -1.18
CA VAL A 108 9.00 21.58 -1.01
C VAL A 108 9.29 21.58 0.47
N HIS A 109 10.17 20.68 0.92
CA HIS A 109 10.50 20.54 2.33
C HIS A 109 11.96 20.16 2.55
N CYS A 110 12.47 20.50 3.73
CA CYS A 110 13.77 20.05 4.20
C CYS A 110 13.59 18.86 5.16
N ALA A 111 14.43 17.85 5.02
CA ALA A 111 14.52 16.70 5.92
C ALA A 111 15.91 16.63 6.54
N GLU A 112 15.97 16.36 7.84
CA GLU A 112 17.19 16.05 8.58
C GLU A 112 17.56 14.58 8.30
N ILE A 113 18.84 14.33 8.03
CA ILE A 113 19.40 12.98 7.94
C ILE A 113 19.85 12.60 9.35
N ASP A 114 19.11 11.69 9.99
CA ASP A 114 19.36 11.29 11.39
C ASP A 114 20.42 10.19 11.46
N HIS A 115 20.36 9.23 10.53
CA HIS A 115 21.28 8.08 10.54
C HIS A 115 21.41 7.45 9.15
N GLU A 116 22.62 7.01 8.83
CA GLU A 116 22.93 6.29 7.60
C GLU A 116 23.61 4.96 7.91
N THR A 117 23.32 3.94 7.10
CA THR A 117 23.90 2.61 7.26
C THR A 117 24.18 2.00 5.88
N GLY A 118 25.35 1.40 5.68
CA GLY A 118 25.72 0.74 4.43
C GLY A 118 26.31 1.68 3.39
N ALA A 119 26.27 1.25 2.12
CA ALA A 119 26.80 1.99 0.99
C ALA A 119 25.76 3.02 0.50
N ILE A 120 25.72 4.16 1.17
CA ILE A 120 25.11 5.39 0.66
C ILE A 120 26.25 6.20 0.08
N ASN A 121 26.18 6.57 -1.20
CA ASN A 121 27.18 7.49 -1.74
C ASN A 121 26.66 8.93 -1.61
N HIS A 122 27.55 9.83 -1.20
CA HIS A 122 27.33 11.27 -1.17
C HIS A 122 28.51 11.90 -1.88
N PRO A 123 28.39 12.25 -3.18
CA PRO A 123 29.54 12.71 -3.96
C PRO A 123 30.07 14.05 -3.44
N ASN A 124 29.23 14.83 -2.75
CA ASN A 124 29.53 16.16 -2.23
C ASN A 124 29.87 16.17 -0.73
N GLY A 125 30.19 15.00 -0.15
CA GLY A 125 30.51 14.85 1.28
C GLY A 125 29.27 14.58 2.15
N ALA A 126 29.50 14.34 3.44
CA ALA A 126 28.44 13.98 4.38
C ALA A 126 27.37 15.08 4.47
N LEU A 127 26.11 14.70 4.31
CA LEU A 127 24.96 15.61 4.38
C LEU A 127 24.23 15.44 5.71
N THR A 128 23.90 16.54 6.36
CA THR A 128 23.06 16.56 7.58
C THR A 128 21.59 16.84 7.26
N THR A 129 21.32 17.43 6.10
CA THR A 129 19.98 17.77 5.64
C THR A 129 19.87 17.59 4.13
N THR A 130 18.68 17.19 3.67
CA THR A 130 18.32 17.16 2.26
C THR A 130 17.10 18.04 1.98
N THR A 131 17.02 18.59 0.78
CA THR A 131 15.84 19.30 0.27
C THR A 131 15.13 18.40 -0.72
N CYS A 132 13.84 18.17 -0.46
CA CYS A 132 12.97 17.34 -1.28
C CYS A 132 11.89 18.21 -1.92
N ALA A 133 11.59 17.95 -3.18
CA ALA A 133 10.47 18.57 -3.88
C ALA A 133 9.56 17.47 -4.46
N GLU A 134 8.29 17.49 -4.09
CA GLU A 134 7.26 16.65 -4.67
C GLU A 134 6.60 17.36 -5.85
N LEU A 135 6.51 16.64 -6.95
CA LEU A 135 6.05 17.15 -8.23
C LEU A 135 4.84 16.38 -8.69
N ARG A 136 3.80 17.11 -9.09
CA ARG A 136 2.64 16.60 -9.78
C ARG A 136 2.84 16.81 -11.28
N VAL A 137 2.84 15.72 -12.04
CA VAL A 137 3.11 15.73 -13.48
C VAL A 137 1.83 15.38 -14.22
N VAL A 138 1.41 16.26 -15.12
CA VAL A 138 0.28 16.10 -16.02
C VAL A 138 0.82 15.94 -17.44
N ASP A 139 0.54 14.81 -18.08
CA ASP A 139 0.88 14.62 -19.49
C ASP A 139 -0.12 15.32 -20.43
N ALA A 140 0.13 15.26 -21.74
CA ALA A 140 -0.74 15.90 -22.73
C ALA A 140 -2.12 15.23 -22.81
N GLU A 141 -2.19 13.95 -22.44
CA GLU A 141 -3.39 13.15 -22.36
C GLU A 141 -4.19 13.36 -21.06
N GLY A 142 -3.65 14.15 -20.12
CA GLY A 142 -4.27 14.47 -18.83
C GLY A 142 -3.99 13.45 -17.73
N SER A 143 -3.16 12.43 -17.96
CA SER A 143 -2.77 11.45 -16.95
C SER A 143 -1.91 12.09 -15.88
N LEU A 144 -2.24 11.79 -14.62
CA LEU A 144 -1.53 12.31 -13.46
C LEU A 144 -0.51 11.30 -12.95
N SER A 145 0.72 11.76 -12.75
CA SER A 145 1.78 10.99 -12.07
C SER A 145 2.50 11.85 -11.03
N ARG A 146 3.08 11.20 -10.01
CA ARG A 146 3.85 11.88 -8.97
C ARG A 146 5.33 11.57 -9.10
N MET A 147 6.15 12.59 -8.89
CA MET A 147 7.60 12.48 -8.90
C MET A 147 8.19 13.18 -7.69
N VAL A 148 9.42 12.81 -7.34
CA VAL A 148 10.19 13.45 -6.28
C VAL A 148 11.59 13.76 -6.77
N ILE A 149 12.08 14.93 -6.39
CA ILE A 149 13.48 15.30 -6.51
C ILE A 149 14.05 15.35 -5.10
N ASP A 150 15.10 14.59 -4.84
CA ASP A 150 15.74 14.54 -3.53
C ASP A 150 17.22 14.87 -3.67
N ALA A 151 17.63 15.98 -3.08
CA ALA A 151 18.95 16.58 -3.33
C ALA A 151 20.13 15.71 -2.90
N HIS A 152 19.94 14.80 -1.93
CA HIS A 152 21.03 13.96 -1.42
C HIS A 152 21.34 12.74 -2.31
N ARG A 153 20.42 12.33 -3.20
CA ARG A 153 20.63 11.15 -4.05
C ARG A 153 21.64 11.46 -5.16
N LEU A 154 22.48 10.49 -5.52
CA LEU A 154 23.66 10.70 -6.36
C LEU A 154 23.38 11.37 -7.71
N GLN A 155 24.41 12.07 -8.21
CA GLN A 155 24.65 12.37 -9.63
C GLN A 155 23.66 13.28 -10.37
N GLY A 156 23.33 14.42 -9.76
CA GLY A 156 22.90 15.57 -10.55
C GLY A 156 21.40 15.66 -10.75
N ARG A 157 20.66 15.63 -9.64
CA ARG A 157 19.25 16.00 -9.59
C ARG A 157 18.39 15.06 -10.45
N GLU A 158 18.61 13.75 -10.28
CA GLU A 158 17.72 12.74 -10.84
C GLU A 158 16.33 12.89 -10.22
N VAL A 159 15.32 12.76 -11.07
CA VAL A 159 13.92 12.78 -10.65
C VAL A 159 13.44 11.36 -10.58
N TYR A 160 12.76 11.02 -9.49
CA TYR A 160 12.23 9.68 -9.29
C TYR A 160 10.72 9.70 -9.43
N GLY A 161 10.17 8.78 -10.21
CA GLY A 161 8.73 8.51 -10.20
C GLY A 161 8.35 7.79 -8.92
N LYS A 162 7.27 8.23 -8.27
CA LYS A 162 6.73 7.60 -7.05
C LYS A 162 5.68 6.56 -7.44
N THR A 163 5.86 5.32 -6.98
CA THR A 163 4.85 4.26 -7.13
C THR A 163 4.55 3.69 -5.75
N PRO A 164 3.39 4.01 -5.14
CA PRO A 164 3.00 3.37 -3.89
C PRO A 164 2.77 1.88 -4.12
N LEU A 165 3.27 1.05 -3.21
CA LEU A 165 3.18 -0.39 -3.27
C LEU A 165 2.26 -0.92 -2.17
N SER A 166 1.17 -1.56 -2.58
CA SER A 166 0.35 -2.39 -1.70
C SER A 166 1.14 -3.59 -1.17
N SER A 167 0.64 -4.27 -0.13
CA SER A 167 1.28 -5.48 0.41
C SER A 167 1.45 -6.59 -0.63
N SER A 168 0.51 -6.75 -1.57
CA SER A 168 0.61 -7.75 -2.65
C SER A 168 1.66 -7.33 -3.69
N GLN A 169 1.69 -6.05 -4.06
CA GLN A 169 2.71 -5.50 -4.97
C GLN A 169 4.11 -5.59 -4.36
N GLN A 170 4.26 -5.40 -3.05
CA GLN A 170 5.55 -5.63 -2.37
C GLN A 170 6.00 -7.09 -2.51
N TYR A 171 5.08 -8.05 -2.35
CA TYR A 171 5.38 -9.46 -2.55
C TYR A 171 5.77 -9.77 -3.99
N GLU A 172 5.06 -9.19 -4.96
CA GLU A 172 5.39 -9.33 -6.37
C GLU A 172 6.79 -8.77 -6.66
N VAL A 173 7.05 -7.51 -6.28
CA VAL A 173 8.31 -6.80 -6.60
C VAL A 173 9.51 -7.37 -5.86
N PHE A 174 9.38 -7.74 -4.59
CA PHE A 174 10.51 -8.12 -3.73
C PHE A 174 10.53 -9.59 -3.31
N GLY A 175 9.51 -10.37 -3.67
CA GLY A 175 9.32 -11.76 -3.24
C GLY A 175 8.85 -11.91 -1.79
N ARG A 176 8.67 -10.79 -1.07
CA ARG A 176 8.21 -10.74 0.32
C ARG A 176 7.74 -9.32 0.68
N PRO A 177 6.91 -9.17 1.74
CA PRO A 177 6.64 -7.84 2.30
C PRO A 177 7.91 -7.22 2.89
N VAL A 178 8.20 -5.98 2.50
CA VAL A 178 9.38 -5.21 2.95
C VAL A 178 9.05 -4.28 4.11
N TYR A 179 7.77 -3.93 4.27
CA TYR A 179 7.26 -3.24 5.44
C TYR A 179 6.37 -4.15 6.27
N ARG A 180 6.49 -4.02 7.58
CA ARG A 180 5.70 -4.75 8.56
C ARG A 180 4.98 -3.73 9.44
N PRO A 181 3.65 -3.57 9.31
CA PRO A 181 2.91 -2.68 10.18
C PRO A 181 3.11 -3.09 11.64
N TRP A 182 3.54 -2.15 12.49
CA TRP A 182 3.93 -2.46 13.87
C TRP A 182 2.75 -2.94 14.73
N TRP A 183 1.53 -2.61 14.32
CA TRP A 183 0.29 -2.91 15.03
C TRP A 183 -0.25 -4.31 14.73
N ILE A 184 0.27 -5.02 13.72
CA ILE A 184 -0.15 -6.40 13.41
C ILE A 184 0.67 -7.36 14.29
N PRO A 185 0.08 -7.99 15.32
CA PRO A 185 0.81 -8.88 16.21
C PRO A 185 1.33 -10.11 15.46
N SER A 186 2.49 -10.64 15.87
CA SER A 186 3.10 -11.84 15.29
C SER A 186 2.15 -13.05 15.28
N VAL A 187 1.24 -13.13 16.25
CA VAL A 187 0.23 -14.18 16.37
C VAL A 187 -0.80 -14.11 15.23
N VAL A 188 -1.32 -12.92 14.93
CA VAL A 188 -2.29 -12.70 13.84
C VAL A 188 -1.66 -13.06 12.49
N ARG A 189 -0.37 -12.77 12.31
CA ARG A 189 0.35 -13.11 11.08
C ARG A 189 0.62 -14.60 10.93
N ARG A 190 1.00 -15.28 12.03
CA ARG A 190 1.18 -16.74 12.05
C ARG A 190 -0.15 -17.44 11.77
N PHE A 191 -1.22 -16.92 12.37
CA PHE A 191 -2.58 -17.36 12.10
C PHE A 191 -2.96 -17.18 10.63
N TRP A 192 -2.72 -16.01 10.02
CA TRP A 192 -3.06 -15.75 8.63
C TRP A 192 -2.27 -16.62 7.62
N ARG A 193 -0.96 -16.81 7.85
CA ARG A 193 -0.13 -17.71 7.05
C ARG A 193 -0.61 -19.15 7.15
N TRP A 194 -0.91 -19.61 8.37
CA TRP A 194 -1.46 -20.93 8.60
C TRP A 194 -2.84 -21.11 7.96
N PHE A 195 -3.72 -20.11 8.10
CA PHE A 195 -5.07 -20.09 7.51
C PHE A 195 -5.04 -20.19 5.99
N LEU A 196 -4.16 -19.44 5.31
CA LEU A 196 -3.96 -19.55 3.86
C LEU A 196 -3.48 -20.96 3.44
N THR A 197 -2.55 -21.57 4.20
CA THR A 197 -2.12 -22.95 3.93
C THR A 197 -3.18 -24.00 4.23
N ALA A 198 -4.07 -23.72 5.19
CA ALA A 198 -5.19 -24.57 5.58
C ALA A 198 -6.31 -24.60 4.54
N ILE A 199 -6.54 -23.47 3.85
CA ILE A 199 -7.49 -23.39 2.73
C ILE A 199 -6.97 -24.10 1.48
N SER A 200 -5.66 -24.02 1.21
CA SER A 200 -5.04 -24.66 0.05
C SER A 200 -4.87 -26.19 0.19
N GLY A 201 -5.29 -26.80 1.30
CA GLY A 201 -5.13 -28.25 1.55
C GLY A 201 -3.70 -28.72 1.80
N ALA A 202 -2.72 -27.81 1.79
CA ALA A 202 -1.29 -28.11 1.93
C ALA A 202 -0.83 -28.21 3.40
N SER A 203 -1.69 -27.88 4.36
CA SER A 203 -1.36 -27.98 5.78
C SER A 203 -1.62 -29.39 6.32
N GLY A 204 -0.58 -30.16 6.64
CA GLY A 204 -0.70 -31.44 7.37
C GLY A 204 -0.99 -31.30 8.87
N SER A 205 -1.62 -30.19 9.28
CA SER A 205 -1.81 -29.83 10.70
C SER A 205 -3.18 -30.29 11.18
N TRP A 206 -3.24 -31.06 12.26
CA TRP A 206 -4.50 -31.50 12.91
C TRP A 206 -5.45 -30.33 13.25
N LEU A 207 -4.88 -29.17 13.62
CA LEU A 207 -5.64 -27.95 13.91
C LEU A 207 -6.50 -27.47 12.73
N THR A 208 -6.17 -27.87 11.49
CA THR A 208 -6.90 -27.46 10.28
C THR A 208 -8.30 -28.06 10.26
N HIS A 209 -8.44 -29.33 10.64
CA HIS A 209 -9.75 -29.98 10.73
C HIS A 209 -10.62 -29.33 11.81
N LEU A 210 -10.06 -29.10 13.01
CA LEU A 210 -10.75 -28.46 14.13
C LEU A 210 -11.26 -27.06 13.76
N PHE A 211 -10.46 -26.28 13.04
CA PHE A 211 -10.86 -24.96 12.56
C PHE A 211 -12.00 -25.01 11.55
N TRP A 212 -11.96 -25.91 10.56
CA TRP A 212 -13.06 -26.08 9.59
C TRP A 212 -14.35 -26.57 10.26
N PHE A 213 -14.26 -27.45 11.26
CA PHE A 213 -15.42 -27.89 12.05
C PHE A 213 -16.04 -26.73 12.83
N VAL A 214 -15.23 -25.91 13.51
CA VAL A 214 -15.72 -24.74 14.24
C VAL A 214 -16.32 -23.70 13.28
N LEU A 215 -15.69 -23.47 12.12
CA LEU A 215 -16.23 -22.57 11.10
C LEU A 215 -17.58 -23.06 10.58
N LEU A 216 -17.70 -24.34 10.23
CA LEU A 216 -18.95 -24.95 9.79
C LEU A 216 -20.04 -24.81 10.86
N PHE A 217 -19.69 -25.04 12.13
CA PHE A 217 -20.60 -24.90 13.26
C PHE A 217 -21.07 -23.45 13.44
N VAL A 218 -20.17 -22.48 13.36
CA VAL A 218 -20.52 -21.05 13.44
C VAL A 218 -21.40 -20.62 12.26
N VAL A 219 -21.14 -21.11 11.05
CA VAL A 219 -22.00 -20.86 9.88
C VAL A 219 -23.38 -21.47 10.05
N MET A 220 -23.49 -22.70 10.57
CA MET A 220 -24.79 -23.32 10.87
C MET A 220 -25.58 -22.52 11.90
N VAL A 221 -24.93 -22.09 13.00
CA VAL A 221 -25.58 -21.26 14.02
C VAL A 221 -26.00 -19.90 13.46
N LEU A 222 -25.19 -19.29 12.58
CA LEU A 222 -25.56 -18.03 11.91
C LEU A 222 -26.71 -18.19 10.92
N LEU A 223 -26.78 -19.32 10.21
CA LEU A 223 -27.89 -19.62 9.31
C LEU A 223 -29.20 -19.83 10.09
N GLU A 224 -29.14 -20.53 11.23
CA GLU A 224 -30.29 -20.69 12.14
C GLU A 224 -30.76 -19.34 12.71
N LEU A 225 -29.82 -18.43 13.01
CA LEU A 225 -30.13 -17.09 13.51
C LEU A 225 -30.76 -16.18 12.44
N ILE A 226 -30.42 -16.38 11.16
CA ILE A 226 -30.99 -15.61 10.04
C ILE A 226 -32.39 -16.12 9.67
N ASP A 227 -32.69 -17.40 9.90
CA ASP A 227 -34.00 -18.00 9.61
C ASP A 227 -35.09 -17.55 10.62
N ASP A 228 -34.69 -17.04 11.80
CA ASP A 228 -35.63 -16.56 12.84
C ASP A 228 -35.99 -15.06 12.72
N ASP A 229 -35.35 -14.31 11.81
CA ASP A 229 -35.69 -12.92 11.49
C ASP A 229 -36.68 -12.84 10.32
N GLY A 230 -37.94 -13.18 10.61
CA GLY A 230 -39.08 -12.98 9.71
C GLY A 230 -39.27 -11.50 9.32
N PHE A 231 -38.67 -11.10 8.20
CA PHE A 231 -38.88 -9.79 7.58
C PHE A 231 -39.82 -9.90 6.37
N ILE A 232 -41.13 -9.79 6.59
CA ILE A 232 -42.07 -9.35 5.55
C ILE A 232 -42.80 -8.09 6.06
N PRO A 233 -42.52 -6.90 5.50
CA PRO A 233 -43.35 -5.73 5.71
C PRO A 233 -44.35 -5.63 4.54
N SER A 234 -45.63 -5.90 4.78
CA SER A 234 -46.70 -5.56 3.83
C SER A 234 -47.61 -4.49 4.44
N GLY A 235 -47.38 -3.26 3.96
CA GLY A 235 -48.18 -2.09 4.25
C GLY A 235 -49.63 -2.23 3.79
N GLY A 236 -50.48 -1.39 4.39
CA GLY A 236 -51.93 -1.43 4.25
C GLY A 236 -52.47 -1.24 2.83
N GLY A 237 -53.64 -1.85 2.60
CA GLY A 237 -54.43 -1.70 1.38
C GLY A 237 -55.80 -2.34 1.56
N SER A 238 -56.79 -1.49 1.81
CA SER A 238 -58.21 -1.79 1.91
C SER A 238 -58.87 -2.23 0.58
N PHE A 239 -60.05 -2.85 0.71
CA PHE A 239 -61.05 -3.21 -0.34
C PHE A 239 -60.66 -4.47 -1.13
N PHE A 240 -61.43 -5.56 -1.16
CA PHE A 240 -62.78 -5.64 -1.69
C PHE A 240 -63.58 -6.85 -1.17
N ARG A 241 -64.88 -6.62 -1.12
CA ARG A 241 -66.01 -7.48 -0.78
C ARG A 241 -66.28 -8.47 -1.92
N ASN A 242 -66.45 -9.76 -1.64
CA ASN A 242 -67.35 -10.60 -2.45
C ASN A 242 -67.99 -11.73 -1.64
N ARG A 243 -69.27 -11.96 -1.94
CA ARG A 243 -70.24 -12.72 -1.14
C ARG A 243 -70.23 -14.24 -1.42
N SER A 244 -70.78 -14.95 -0.44
CA SER A 244 -71.35 -16.31 -0.38
C SER A 244 -71.94 -16.92 -1.65
N VAL A 245 -71.98 -18.27 -1.74
CA VAL A 245 -73.17 -19.10 -2.09
C VAL A 245 -72.92 -20.61 -1.83
N TYR A 246 -73.82 -21.19 -1.00
CA TYR A 246 -74.41 -22.55 -0.94
C TYR A 246 -73.61 -23.88 -0.84
N GLY A 247 -74.07 -24.68 0.14
CA GLY A 247 -73.93 -26.13 0.30
C GLY A 247 -74.21 -26.50 1.77
N GLY A 248 -75.46 -26.48 2.25
CA GLY A 248 -76.30 -27.68 2.41
C GLY A 248 -75.59 -28.76 3.23
N GLY A 249 -75.89 -29.09 4.49
CA GLY A 249 -77.18 -29.21 5.17
C GLY A 249 -77.53 -30.71 5.29
N GLY A 250 -77.50 -31.29 6.50
CA GLY A 250 -78.31 -32.47 6.83
C GLY A 250 -77.64 -33.64 7.59
N GLY A 251 -78.23 -33.96 8.76
CA GLY A 251 -78.26 -35.30 9.38
C GLY A 251 -77.03 -35.66 10.22
N GLY A 252 -77.09 -35.99 11.51
CA GLY A 252 -78.18 -36.56 12.30
C GLY A 252 -77.66 -37.82 12.98
N VAL A 253 -77.47 -37.79 14.30
CA VAL A 253 -77.45 -38.99 15.17
C VAL A 253 -78.03 -38.59 16.51
N GLY A 254 -79.22 -39.13 16.77
CA GLY A 254 -79.83 -39.14 18.09
C GLY A 254 -79.03 -40.04 19.04
N LYS A 255 -79.34 -39.86 20.32
CA LYS A 255 -79.01 -40.78 21.41
C LYS A 255 -79.63 -42.15 21.18
#